data_AF-A0AAV0J8K3-F1
#
_entry.id   AF-A0AAV0J8K3-F1
#
_cell.length_a   1.000
_cell.length_b   1.000
_cell.length_c   1.000
_cell.angle_alpha   90.00
_cell.angle_beta   90.00
_cell.angle_gamma   90.00
#
_symmetry.space_group_name_H-M   'P 1'
#
loop_
_entity.id
_entity.type
_entity.pdbx_description
1 polymer ?
#
loop_
_entity_poly.entity_id
_entity_poly.type
_entity_poly.pdbx_seq_one_letter_code
_entity_poly.pdbx_strand_id
1 'polypeptide(L)'
;MPYNGSVPFEDRVDTILSYFDLPSSEIPEFLTLYFEDPDHQGHLVGPDDLQVTEAVAHIDGLIGRLIGGLEKRGVFEDVTIIMVGDHGMVGNCDKKLIFLEDLAEWIKIPAEWVSDYTPALSMLHYSDSERIPPIIGMLDEGFKVEPKRTAAQECGGSHGYDNAFFSMRTIFIAHGPRFGRGVKVPSFENVQIYNVIASILNVPGAPNNGSWSFPRSILLPEA
;
A
#
# COMPACT_ATOMS: atom_id res chain seq x y z
N MET A 1 -0.95 17.54 -9.16
CA MET A 1 -2.41 17.55 -9.43
C MET A 1 -3.13 17.20 -8.14
N PRO A 2 -4.31 17.77 -7.83
CA PRO A 2 -5.12 17.29 -6.70
C PRO A 2 -5.58 15.85 -6.96
N TYR A 3 -5.78 15.07 -5.89
CA TYR A 3 -6.33 13.72 -6.00
C TYR A 3 -7.75 13.76 -6.57
N ASN A 4 -8.03 12.86 -7.52
CA ASN A 4 -9.34 12.67 -8.11
C ASN A 4 -9.51 11.20 -8.49
N GLY A 5 -10.18 10.43 -7.63
CA GLY A 5 -10.40 9.00 -7.82
C GLY A 5 -11.20 8.65 -9.09
N SER A 6 -11.93 9.62 -9.65
CA SER A 6 -12.70 9.42 -10.88
C SER A 6 -11.86 9.46 -12.16
N VAL A 7 -10.56 9.79 -12.09
CA VAL A 7 -9.67 9.74 -13.26
C VAL A 7 -9.40 8.29 -13.64
N PRO A 8 -9.71 7.85 -14.87
CA PRO A 8 -9.44 6.49 -15.34
C PRO A 8 -7.97 6.09 -15.18
N PHE A 9 -7.72 4.84 -14.85
CA PHE A 9 -6.35 4.35 -14.61
C PHE A 9 -5.47 4.43 -15.86
N GLU A 10 -6.06 4.20 -17.03
CA GLU A 10 -5.40 4.36 -18.33
C GLU A 10 -4.89 5.78 -18.53
N ASP A 11 -5.69 6.79 -18.19
CA ASP A 11 -5.32 8.20 -18.30
C ASP A 11 -4.17 8.55 -17.34
N ARG A 12 -4.13 7.92 -16.16
CA ARG A 12 -3.01 8.08 -15.21
C ARG A 12 -1.72 7.49 -15.78
N VAL A 13 -1.77 6.29 -16.37
CA VAL A 13 -0.63 5.66 -17.05
C VAL A 13 -0.15 6.52 -18.22
N ASP A 14 -1.08 6.97 -19.06
CA ASP A 14 -0.74 7.80 -20.23
C ASP A 14 -0.15 9.15 -19.82
N THR A 15 -0.61 9.72 -18.70
CA THR A 15 -0.01 10.93 -18.13
C THR A 15 1.45 10.69 -17.74
N ILE A 16 1.76 9.57 -17.07
CA ILE A 16 3.15 9.20 -16.74
C ILE A 16 3.99 9.05 -18.00
N LEU A 17 3.47 8.35 -19.02
CA LEU A 17 4.18 8.17 -20.29
C LEU A 17 4.41 9.48 -21.02
N SER A 18 3.49 10.44 -20.92
CA SER A 18 3.62 11.75 -21.58
C SER A 18 4.80 12.57 -21.03
N TYR A 19 5.20 12.37 -19.78
CA TYR A 19 6.36 13.06 -19.21
C TYR A 19 7.68 12.65 -19.87
N PHE A 20 7.76 11.44 -20.44
CA PHE A 20 8.93 10.98 -21.19
C PHE A 20 9.02 11.57 -22.61
N ASP A 21 7.98 12.28 -23.05
CA ASP A 21 7.96 13.00 -24.33
C ASP A 21 8.40 14.46 -24.19
N LEU A 22 8.65 14.91 -22.95
CA LEU A 22 9.18 16.25 -22.67
C LEU A 22 10.65 16.37 -23.15
N PRO A 23 11.13 17.62 -23.38
CA PRO A 23 12.57 17.86 -23.52
C PRO A 23 13.33 17.24 -22.35
N SER A 24 14.53 16.70 -22.58
CA SER A 24 15.28 15.96 -21.57
C SER A 24 15.53 16.72 -20.27
N SER A 25 15.62 18.05 -20.32
CA SER A 25 15.77 18.92 -19.13
C SER A 25 14.49 19.11 -18.31
N GLU A 26 13.34 18.67 -18.82
CA GLU A 26 12.02 18.84 -18.21
C GLU A 26 11.40 17.50 -17.78
N ILE A 27 12.00 16.36 -18.15
CA ILE A 27 11.57 15.03 -17.69
C ILE A 27 11.77 14.97 -16.17
N PRO A 28 10.71 14.69 -15.37
CA PRO A 28 10.86 14.53 -13.93
C PRO A 28 11.71 13.30 -13.58
N GLU A 29 12.65 13.47 -12.64
CA GLU A 29 13.50 12.37 -12.16
C GLU A 29 12.77 11.42 -11.19
N PHE A 30 11.67 11.87 -10.60
CA PHE A 30 10.85 11.08 -9.69
C PHE A 30 9.36 11.23 -10.04
N LEU A 31 8.70 10.10 -10.24
CA LEU A 31 7.30 10.00 -10.63
C LEU A 31 6.61 8.97 -9.74
N THR A 32 5.33 9.19 -9.46
CA THR A 32 4.48 8.27 -8.70
C THR A 32 3.20 7.98 -9.47
N LEU A 33 2.78 6.73 -9.48
CA LEU A 33 1.52 6.26 -10.06
C LEU A 33 0.78 5.46 -9.00
N TYR A 34 -0.52 5.68 -8.88
CA TYR A 34 -1.36 5.08 -7.84
C TYR A 34 -2.68 4.59 -8.45
N PHE A 35 -3.10 3.41 -7.98
CA PHE A 35 -4.37 2.77 -8.30
C PHE A 35 -5.05 2.37 -7.00
N GLU A 36 -6.37 2.61 -6.92
CA GLU A 36 -7.22 2.28 -5.79
C GLU A 36 -7.57 0.79 -5.75
N ASP A 37 -7.46 0.09 -6.88
CA ASP A 37 -7.63 -1.37 -6.95
C ASP A 37 -6.29 -2.09 -6.77
N PRO A 38 -6.28 -3.30 -6.16
CA PRO A 38 -7.46 -4.11 -5.83
C PRO A 38 -8.09 -3.84 -4.45
N ASP A 39 -7.65 -2.81 -3.71
CA ASP A 39 -8.18 -2.51 -2.36
C ASP A 39 -9.70 -2.26 -2.39
N HIS A 40 -10.16 -1.40 -3.31
CA HIS A 40 -11.58 -1.06 -3.42
C HIS A 40 -12.45 -2.31 -3.68
N GLN A 41 -12.10 -3.17 -4.65
CA GLN A 41 -12.82 -4.45 -4.81
C GLN A 41 -12.70 -5.33 -3.57
N GLY A 42 -11.52 -5.41 -2.95
CA GLY A 42 -11.29 -6.20 -1.75
C GLY A 42 -12.24 -5.84 -0.61
N HIS A 43 -12.49 -4.55 -0.36
CA HIS A 43 -13.48 -4.10 0.61
C HIS A 43 -14.90 -4.55 0.27
N LEU A 44 -15.30 -4.46 -1.01
CA LEU A 44 -16.66 -4.75 -1.45
C LEU A 44 -17.03 -6.23 -1.35
N VAL A 45 -16.11 -7.12 -1.71
CA VAL A 45 -16.43 -8.54 -1.95
C VAL A 45 -15.56 -9.51 -1.17
N GLY A 46 -14.50 -9.03 -0.53
CA GLY A 46 -13.50 -9.86 0.14
C GLY A 46 -12.38 -10.31 -0.80
N PRO A 47 -11.19 -10.62 -0.25
CA PRO A 47 -9.97 -10.81 -1.04
C PRO A 47 -9.98 -12.05 -1.96
N ASP A 48 -10.82 -13.05 -1.68
CA ASP A 48 -10.88 -14.31 -2.42
C ASP A 48 -11.94 -14.33 -3.54
N ASP A 49 -12.65 -13.21 -3.76
CA ASP A 49 -13.69 -13.13 -4.79
C ASP A 49 -13.11 -12.97 -6.20
N LEU A 50 -13.86 -13.43 -7.21
CA LEU A 50 -13.46 -13.33 -8.62
C LEU A 50 -13.29 -11.88 -9.08
N GLN A 51 -14.06 -10.92 -8.54
CA GLN A 51 -13.93 -9.51 -8.90
C GLN A 51 -12.57 -8.93 -8.46
N VAL A 52 -11.97 -9.42 -7.37
CA VAL A 52 -10.60 -9.06 -7.00
C VAL A 52 -9.60 -9.60 -8.03
N THR A 53 -9.83 -10.83 -8.52
CA THR A 53 -8.99 -11.41 -9.59
C THR A 53 -9.08 -10.60 -10.88
N GLU A 54 -10.28 -10.13 -11.24
CA GLU A 54 -10.51 -9.28 -12.41
C GLU A 54 -9.81 -7.91 -12.25
N ALA A 55 -9.89 -7.30 -11.07
CA ALA A 55 -9.20 -6.05 -10.76
C ALA A 55 -7.67 -6.21 -10.85
N VAL A 56 -7.11 -7.28 -10.29
CA VAL A 56 -5.67 -7.58 -10.41
C VAL A 56 -5.26 -7.76 -11.87
N ALA A 57 -6.07 -8.46 -12.68
CA ALA A 57 -5.79 -8.63 -14.11
C ALA A 57 -5.85 -7.31 -14.88
N HIS A 58 -6.74 -6.39 -14.49
CA HIS A 58 -6.79 -5.04 -15.08
C HIS A 58 -5.54 -4.23 -14.74
N ILE A 59 -5.10 -4.22 -13.47
CA ILE A 59 -3.85 -3.57 -13.03
C ILE A 59 -2.64 -4.16 -13.74
N ASP A 60 -2.56 -5.49 -13.90
CA ASP A 60 -1.50 -6.14 -14.68
C ASP A 60 -1.46 -5.64 -16.13
N GLY A 61 -2.63 -5.51 -16.78
CA GLY A 61 -2.74 -4.92 -18.11
C GLY A 61 -2.24 -3.47 -18.18
N LEU A 62 -2.49 -2.66 -17.14
CA LEU A 62 -2.02 -1.28 -17.04
C LEU A 62 -0.50 -1.20 -16.82
N ILE A 63 0.07 -2.12 -16.06
CA ILE A 63 1.53 -2.27 -15.92
C ILE A 63 2.13 -2.64 -17.28
N GLY A 64 1.51 -3.58 -18.01
CA GLY A 64 1.91 -3.93 -19.38
C GLY A 64 1.85 -2.74 -20.33
N ARG A 65 0.83 -1.88 -20.21
CA ARG A 65 0.72 -0.63 -20.98
C ARG A 65 1.87 0.34 -20.66
N LEU A 66 2.21 0.52 -19.37
CA LEU A 66 3.34 1.34 -18.94
C LEU A 66 4.66 0.82 -19.52
N ILE A 67 4.95 -0.47 -19.33
CA ILE A 67 6.18 -1.12 -19.82
C ILE A 67 6.27 -0.98 -21.34
N GLY A 68 5.24 -1.35 -22.08
CA GLY A 68 5.23 -1.24 -23.54
C GLY A 68 5.34 0.21 -24.03
N GLY A 69 4.86 1.18 -23.24
CA GLY A 69 5.03 2.61 -23.50
C GLY A 69 6.48 3.09 -23.33
N LEU A 70 7.19 2.59 -22.32
CA LEU A 70 8.61 2.87 -22.08
C LEU A 70 9.52 2.17 -23.10
N GLU A 71 9.19 0.93 -23.48
CA GLU A 71 9.93 0.16 -24.50
C GLU A 71 9.85 0.84 -25.87
N LYS A 72 8.67 1.34 -26.27
CA LYS A 72 8.49 2.09 -27.52
C LYS A 72 9.32 3.37 -27.57
N ARG A 73 9.61 3.97 -26.42
CA ARG A 73 10.48 5.15 -26.27
C ARG A 73 11.95 4.79 -26.17
N GLY A 74 12.28 3.49 -26.06
CA GLY A 74 13.65 3.02 -25.93
C GLY A 74 14.29 3.29 -24.57
N VAL A 75 13.51 3.62 -23.54
CA VAL A 75 14.01 4.04 -22.22
C VAL A 75 13.73 3.02 -21.11
N PHE A 76 13.01 1.93 -21.41
CA PHE A 76 12.60 0.95 -20.38
C PHE A 76 13.76 0.44 -19.51
N GLU A 77 14.90 0.15 -20.14
CA GLU A 77 16.09 -0.38 -19.45
C GLU A 77 16.86 0.68 -18.63
N ASP A 78 16.59 1.97 -18.89
CA ASP A 78 17.20 3.09 -18.17
C ASP A 78 16.31 3.57 -17.00
N VAL A 79 15.02 3.24 -17.02
CA VAL A 79 14.05 3.63 -16.00
C VAL A 79 14.05 2.63 -14.85
N THR A 80 14.11 3.16 -13.63
CA THR A 80 13.84 2.37 -12.42
C THR A 80 12.35 2.38 -12.11
N ILE A 81 11.74 1.20 -12.03
CA ILE A 81 10.35 0.99 -11.62
C ILE A 81 10.36 0.23 -10.30
N ILE A 82 9.71 0.79 -9.28
CA ILE A 82 9.47 0.12 -8.00
C ILE A 82 7.96 0.04 -7.80
N MET A 83 7.43 -1.18 -7.81
CA MET A 83 6.02 -1.48 -7.57
C MET A 83 5.84 -1.98 -6.14
N VAL A 84 4.87 -1.38 -5.46
CA VAL A 84 4.54 -1.63 -4.06
C VAL A 84 3.03 -1.61 -3.87
N GLY A 85 2.56 -2.28 -2.83
CA GLY A 85 1.27 -1.94 -2.21
C GLY A 85 1.52 -1.30 -0.84
N ASP A 86 0.51 -0.66 -0.28
CA ASP A 86 0.52 -0.07 1.06
C ASP A 86 0.24 -1.10 2.16
N HIS A 87 -0.73 -1.98 1.96
CA HIS A 87 -1.09 -3.06 2.87
C HIS A 87 -1.72 -4.25 2.13
N GLY A 88 -1.99 -5.33 2.86
CA GLY A 88 -2.78 -6.45 2.36
C GLY A 88 -4.26 -6.35 2.73
N MET A 89 -4.98 -7.47 2.72
CA MET A 89 -6.43 -7.55 2.89
C MET A 89 -6.83 -8.89 3.51
N VAL A 90 -7.85 -8.90 4.38
CA VAL A 90 -8.45 -10.13 4.91
C VAL A 90 -9.98 -10.07 4.90
N GLY A 91 -10.63 -11.21 4.67
CA GLY A 91 -12.09 -11.33 4.71
C GLY A 91 -12.66 -11.23 6.13
N ASN A 92 -13.86 -10.67 6.25
CA ASN A 92 -14.54 -10.46 7.55
C ASN A 92 -15.95 -11.10 7.66
N CYS A 93 -16.32 -11.97 6.71
CA CYS A 93 -17.68 -12.53 6.58
C CYS A 93 -18.09 -13.55 7.67
N ASP A 94 -17.15 -14.05 8.49
CA ASP A 94 -17.37 -15.18 9.41
C ASP A 94 -17.98 -14.80 10.79
N LYS A 95 -18.89 -13.82 10.86
CA LYS A 95 -19.53 -13.36 12.11
C LYS A 95 -18.54 -12.99 13.23
N LYS A 96 -17.32 -12.56 12.89
CA LYS A 96 -16.31 -12.06 13.83
C LYS A 96 -16.55 -10.58 14.16
N LEU A 97 -17.80 -10.25 14.52
CA LEU A 97 -18.19 -8.88 14.87
C LEU A 97 -18.19 -8.71 16.37
N ILE A 98 -17.48 -7.69 16.85
CA ILE A 98 -17.51 -7.23 18.23
C ILE A 98 -18.33 -5.94 18.24
N PHE A 99 -19.46 -5.94 18.96
CA PHE A 99 -20.27 -4.74 19.11
C PHE A 99 -19.93 -4.05 20.42
N LEU A 100 -19.57 -2.77 20.38
CA LEU A 100 -19.24 -2.03 21.59
C LEU A 100 -20.43 -1.91 22.56
N GLU A 101 -21.67 -1.93 22.06
CA GLU A 101 -22.86 -1.93 22.90
C GLU A 101 -22.98 -3.18 23.79
N ASP A 102 -22.44 -4.32 23.35
CA ASP A 102 -22.42 -5.54 24.17
C ASP A 102 -21.41 -5.42 25.34
N LEU A 103 -20.42 -4.53 25.21
CA LEU A 103 -19.43 -4.21 26.24
C LEU A 103 -19.87 -3.01 27.12
N ALA A 104 -20.93 -2.30 26.72
CA ALA A 104 -21.31 -1.00 27.30
C ALA A 104 -21.82 -1.08 28.74
N GLU A 105 -22.33 -2.25 29.18
CA GLU A 105 -22.71 -2.46 30.58
C GLU A 105 -21.50 -2.40 31.52
N TRP A 106 -20.28 -2.70 31.02
CA TRP A 106 -19.05 -2.70 31.81
C TRP A 106 -18.15 -1.49 31.51
N ILE A 107 -18.28 -0.88 30.32
CA ILE A 107 -17.43 0.22 29.86
C ILE A 107 -18.28 1.28 29.14
N LYS A 108 -18.42 2.47 29.72
CA LYS A 108 -19.00 3.62 29.02
C LYS A 108 -17.92 4.31 28.19
N ILE A 109 -17.91 4.09 26.88
CA ILE A 109 -17.01 4.76 25.92
C ILE A 109 -17.77 5.97 25.33
N PRO A 110 -17.40 7.21 25.66
CA PRO A 110 -17.95 8.39 25.01
C PRO A 110 -17.64 8.35 23.50
N ALA A 111 -18.61 8.71 22.66
CA ALA A 111 -18.45 8.61 21.20
C ALA A 111 -17.28 9.48 20.69
N GLU A 112 -16.99 10.57 21.39
CA GLU A 112 -15.87 11.47 21.13
C GLU A 112 -14.49 10.87 21.43
N TRP A 113 -14.41 9.73 22.13
CA TRP A 113 -13.15 9.03 22.38
C TRP A 113 -12.80 8.05 21.26
N VAL A 114 -13.76 7.68 20.42
CA VAL A 114 -13.51 6.72 19.34
C VAL A 114 -13.03 7.47 18.10
N SER A 115 -11.74 7.32 17.80
CA SER A 115 -11.13 7.92 16.62
C SER A 115 -11.46 7.17 15.33
N ASP A 116 -11.59 5.84 15.42
CA ASP A 116 -11.89 4.96 14.30
C ASP A 116 -12.50 3.65 14.85
N TYR A 117 -13.37 3.01 14.07
CA TYR A 117 -13.98 1.71 14.38
C TYR A 117 -13.42 0.59 13.51
N THR A 118 -12.64 0.92 12.49
CA THR A 118 -11.91 -0.08 11.69
C THR A 118 -10.72 -0.63 12.50
N PRO A 119 -10.20 -1.82 12.15
CA PRO A 119 -8.90 -2.26 12.65
C PRO A 119 -7.87 -1.26 12.13
N ALA A 120 -7.64 -0.20 12.87
CA ALA A 120 -6.67 0.82 12.55
C ALA A 120 -5.50 0.71 13.53
N LEU A 121 -5.01 -0.52 13.77
CA LEU A 121 -3.59 -0.84 13.88
C LEU A 121 -3.29 -2.24 14.43
N SER A 122 -2.19 -2.81 13.93
CA SER A 122 -1.04 -3.07 14.80
C SER A 122 0.28 -2.85 14.05
N MET A 123 0.98 -1.77 14.39
CA MET A 123 2.35 -1.50 13.97
C MET A 123 3.19 -1.30 15.23
N LEU A 124 4.29 -2.06 15.33
CA LEU A 124 5.34 -1.79 16.30
C LEU A 124 5.82 -0.34 16.06
N HIS A 125 5.97 0.46 17.13
CA HIS A 125 6.24 1.91 17.12
C HIS A 125 5.03 2.86 17.02
N TYR A 126 3.84 2.44 17.47
CA TYR A 126 2.65 3.31 17.55
C TYR A 126 2.32 3.73 19.00
N SER A 127 3.01 4.75 19.51
CA SER A 127 2.75 5.27 20.86
C SER A 127 3.15 6.74 21.06
N ASP A 128 4.14 7.24 20.31
CA ASP A 128 4.74 8.56 20.55
C ASP A 128 4.10 9.67 19.69
N SER A 129 2.79 9.89 19.87
CA SER A 129 2.04 10.96 19.20
C SER A 129 0.73 11.27 19.93
N GLU A 130 0.44 12.56 20.14
CA GLU A 130 -0.84 13.02 20.73
C GLU A 130 -2.07 12.70 19.87
N ARG A 131 -1.88 12.35 18.59
CA ARG A 131 -2.95 11.92 17.69
C ARG A 131 -3.35 10.46 17.92
N ILE A 132 -2.54 9.70 18.65
CA ILE A 132 -2.84 8.31 19.01
C ILE A 132 -3.72 8.34 20.26
N PRO A 133 -4.94 7.79 20.21
CA PRO A 133 -5.83 7.79 21.36
C PRO A 133 -5.22 6.96 22.52
N PRO A 134 -5.54 7.30 23.78
CA PRO A 134 -4.95 6.66 24.96
C PRO A 134 -5.37 5.20 25.14
N ILE A 135 -6.40 4.74 24.44
CA ILE A 135 -6.91 3.36 24.47
C ILE A 135 -6.89 2.82 23.04
N ILE A 136 -6.23 1.67 22.85
CA ILE A 136 -6.12 0.97 21.57
C ILE A 136 -6.65 -0.45 21.75
N GLY A 137 -7.56 -0.86 20.87
CA GLY A 137 -8.05 -2.24 20.79
C GLY A 137 -7.23 -3.03 19.77
N MET A 138 -6.62 -4.13 20.21
CA MET A 138 -5.91 -5.06 19.34
C MET A 138 -6.88 -6.17 18.92
N LEU A 139 -7.04 -6.38 17.62
CA LEU A 139 -7.98 -7.35 17.07
C LEU A 139 -7.24 -8.50 16.38
N ASP A 140 -7.75 -9.71 16.60
CA ASP A 140 -7.36 -10.86 15.80
C ASP A 140 -7.83 -10.70 14.35
N GLU A 141 -7.13 -11.34 13.43
CA GLU A 141 -7.38 -11.23 12.00
C GLU A 141 -8.82 -11.61 11.60
N GLY A 142 -9.45 -10.72 10.82
CA GLY A 142 -10.83 -10.84 10.35
C GLY A 142 -11.90 -10.39 11.36
N PHE A 143 -11.52 -9.97 12.57
CA PHE A 143 -12.46 -9.35 13.52
C PHE A 143 -12.71 -7.89 13.19
N LYS A 144 -13.97 -7.46 13.24
CA LYS A 144 -14.36 -6.06 13.05
C LYS A 144 -15.11 -5.55 14.29
N VAL A 145 -14.85 -4.30 14.65
CA VAL A 145 -15.54 -3.62 15.74
C VAL A 145 -16.58 -2.67 15.15
N GLU A 146 -17.81 -2.75 15.65
CA GLU A 146 -18.89 -1.85 15.25
C GLU A 146 -19.52 -1.22 16.51
N PRO A 147 -19.97 0.05 16.45
CA PRO A 147 -20.58 0.68 17.60
C PRO A 147 -21.90 0.01 18.02
N LYS A 148 -22.70 -0.45 17.05
CA LYS A 148 -24.03 -1.04 17.26
C LYS A 148 -24.35 -2.14 16.27
N ARG A 149 -25.20 -3.08 16.66
CA ARG A 149 -25.76 -4.10 15.78
C ARG A 149 -26.64 -3.46 14.72
N THR A 150 -26.38 -3.78 13.45
CA THR A 150 -27.23 -3.41 12.32
C THR A 150 -27.80 -4.67 11.66
N ALA A 151 -28.85 -4.51 10.85
CA ALA A 151 -29.39 -5.61 10.04
C ALA A 151 -28.55 -5.88 8.77
N ALA A 152 -27.53 -5.06 8.51
CA ALA A 152 -26.64 -5.24 7.38
C ALA A 152 -25.75 -6.47 7.62
N GLN A 153 -25.57 -7.28 6.59
CA GLN A 153 -24.58 -8.33 6.61
C GLN A 153 -23.22 -7.69 6.31
N GLU A 154 -22.42 -7.50 7.36
CA GLU A 154 -21.01 -7.11 7.23
C GLU A 154 -20.24 -8.28 6.64
N CYS A 155 -19.94 -8.21 5.35
CA CYS A 155 -19.17 -9.22 4.62
C CYS A 155 -18.46 -8.56 3.44
N GLY A 156 -17.14 -8.64 3.45
CA GLY A 156 -16.23 -8.06 2.48
C GLY A 156 -14.79 -8.25 2.96
N GLY A 157 -13.94 -7.28 2.63
CA GLY A 157 -12.54 -7.22 3.08
C GLY A 157 -12.32 -6.14 4.12
N SER A 158 -11.26 -6.28 4.90
CA SER A 158 -10.72 -5.22 5.76
C SER A 158 -9.21 -5.39 5.93
N HIS A 159 -8.56 -4.34 6.39
CA HIS A 159 -7.13 -4.30 6.68
C HIS A 159 -6.85 -3.43 7.91
N GLY A 160 -5.57 -3.28 8.25
CA GLY A 160 -5.08 -2.49 9.39
C GLY A 160 -4.96 -3.26 10.72
N TYR A 161 -4.97 -4.59 10.64
CA TYR A 161 -4.58 -5.48 11.72
C TYR A 161 -3.06 -5.45 11.97
N ASP A 162 -2.55 -6.41 12.76
CA ASP A 162 -1.12 -6.60 12.97
C ASP A 162 -0.34 -6.75 11.67
N ASN A 163 0.63 -5.87 11.46
CA ASN A 163 1.51 -5.87 10.29
C ASN A 163 2.39 -7.13 10.22
N ALA A 164 2.50 -7.90 11.32
CA ALA A 164 3.11 -9.22 11.32
C ALA A 164 2.26 -10.29 10.62
N PHE A 165 0.94 -10.10 10.52
CA PHE A 165 0.04 -11.06 9.89
C PHE A 165 0.34 -11.19 8.39
N PHE A 166 0.24 -12.43 7.91
CA PHE A 166 0.53 -12.72 6.51
C PHE A 166 -0.44 -12.01 5.56
N SER A 167 -1.72 -11.91 5.93
CA SER A 167 -2.72 -11.21 5.10
C SER A 167 -2.46 -9.71 4.98
N MET A 168 -1.73 -9.09 5.92
CA MET A 168 -1.39 -7.66 5.92
C MET A 168 -0.11 -7.35 5.17
N ARG A 169 0.61 -8.38 4.69
CA ARG A 169 1.82 -8.19 3.89
C ARG A 169 1.47 -7.65 2.52
N THR A 170 2.40 -6.88 1.98
CA THR A 170 2.30 -6.25 0.67
C THR A 170 3.36 -6.77 -0.29
N ILE A 171 3.25 -6.41 -1.56
CA ILE A 171 4.21 -6.74 -2.61
C ILE A 171 5.35 -5.72 -2.67
N PHE A 172 6.51 -6.20 -3.13
CA PHE A 172 7.61 -5.36 -3.61
C PHE A 172 8.20 -6.03 -4.84
N ILE A 173 8.16 -5.33 -5.98
CA ILE A 173 8.77 -5.77 -7.23
C ILE A 173 9.52 -4.57 -7.81
N ALA A 174 10.77 -4.77 -8.22
CA ALA A 174 11.58 -3.70 -8.76
C ALA A 174 12.31 -4.13 -10.05
N HIS A 175 12.42 -3.18 -10.97
CA HIS A 175 13.14 -3.28 -12.23
C HIS A 175 13.98 -2.02 -12.42
N GLY A 176 15.15 -2.14 -13.02
CA GLY A 176 15.98 -1.01 -13.40
C GLY A 176 17.48 -1.31 -13.33
N PRO A 177 18.33 -0.36 -13.75
CA PRO A 177 19.77 -0.57 -13.90
C PRO A 177 20.49 -0.90 -12.59
N ARG A 178 19.94 -0.47 -11.45
CA ARG A 178 20.51 -0.73 -10.11
C ARG A 178 19.97 -2.00 -9.45
N PHE A 179 19.01 -2.70 -10.03
CA PHE A 179 18.44 -3.93 -9.47
C PHE A 179 18.97 -5.17 -10.20
N GLY A 180 19.30 -6.22 -9.43
CA GLY A 180 19.71 -7.50 -10.01
C GLY A 180 18.53 -8.23 -10.67
N ARG A 181 18.71 -8.71 -11.91
CA ARG A 181 17.67 -9.46 -12.63
C ARG A 181 17.42 -10.82 -11.99
N GLY A 182 16.14 -11.17 -11.81
CA GLY A 182 15.72 -12.49 -11.31
C GLY A 182 16.07 -12.77 -9.85
N VAL A 183 16.44 -11.73 -9.08
CA VAL A 183 16.80 -11.86 -7.67
C VAL A 183 15.54 -11.85 -6.80
N LYS A 184 15.44 -12.81 -5.87
CA LYS A 184 14.47 -12.79 -4.78
C LYS A 184 15.16 -12.35 -3.50
N VAL A 185 14.58 -11.38 -2.80
CA VAL A 185 15.10 -10.87 -1.54
C VAL A 185 14.22 -11.31 -0.36
N PRO A 186 14.77 -11.39 0.87
CA PRO A 186 13.96 -11.60 2.07
C PRO A 186 12.92 -10.49 2.26
N SER A 187 11.85 -10.77 3.00
CA SER A 187 10.90 -9.73 3.42
C SER A 187 11.60 -8.64 4.23
N PHE A 188 11.17 -7.40 4.04
CA PHE A 188 11.65 -6.22 4.75
C PHE A 188 10.51 -5.21 4.94
N GLU A 189 10.71 -4.22 5.80
CA GLU A 189 9.70 -3.20 6.12
C GLU A 189 9.70 -2.07 5.08
N ASN A 190 8.52 -1.54 4.74
CA ASN A 190 8.39 -0.48 3.72
C ASN A 190 9.16 0.81 4.06
N VAL A 191 9.43 1.08 5.34
CA VAL A 191 10.25 2.24 5.78
C VAL A 191 11.66 2.24 5.18
N GLN A 192 12.16 1.08 4.73
CA GLN A 192 13.45 0.96 4.07
C GLN A 192 13.45 1.55 2.65
N ILE A 193 12.29 1.63 1.99
CA ILE A 193 12.15 2.01 0.58
C ILE A 193 12.61 3.45 0.35
N TYR A 194 12.40 4.35 1.32
CA TYR A 194 12.88 5.74 1.23
C TYR A 194 14.38 5.82 0.96
N ASN A 195 15.19 5.08 1.72
CA ASN A 195 16.65 5.07 1.55
C ASN A 195 17.06 4.43 0.22
N VAL A 196 16.28 3.46 -0.30
CA VAL A 196 16.50 2.85 -1.61
C VAL A 196 16.29 3.89 -2.71
N ILE A 197 15.16 4.60 -2.70
CA ILE A 197 14.85 5.66 -3.67
C ILE A 197 15.90 6.78 -3.62
N ALA A 198 16.24 7.26 -2.42
CA ALA A 198 17.24 8.32 -2.25
C ALA A 198 18.62 7.90 -2.80
N SER A 199 19.01 6.63 -2.61
CA SER A 199 20.25 6.08 -3.16
C SER A 199 20.25 6.00 -4.69
N ILE A 200 19.12 5.62 -5.30
CA ILE A 200 18.99 5.53 -6.76
C ILE A 200 19.03 6.93 -7.40
N LEU A 201 18.35 7.90 -6.79
CA LEU A 201 18.34 9.30 -7.24
C LEU A 201 19.63 10.06 -6.89
N ASN A 202 20.55 9.44 -6.13
CA ASN A 202 21.78 10.07 -5.65
C ASN A 202 21.52 11.40 -4.91
N VAL A 203 20.48 11.44 -4.08
CA VAL A 203 20.12 12.60 -3.25
C VAL A 203 20.37 12.32 -1.77
N PRO A 204 20.75 13.34 -0.97
CA PRO A 204 20.89 13.17 0.46
C PRO A 204 19.51 12.91 1.09
N GLY A 205 19.33 11.71 1.65
CA GLY A 205 18.12 11.37 2.40
C GLY A 205 17.99 12.21 3.67
N ALA A 206 16.76 12.60 4.01
CA ALA A 206 16.42 13.17 5.30
C ALA A 206 16.45 12.09 6.40
N PRO A 207 16.58 12.47 7.69
CA PRO A 207 16.47 11.54 8.80
C PRO A 207 15.14 10.76 8.76
N ASN A 208 15.22 9.44 8.87
CA ASN A 208 14.09 8.52 8.82
C ASN A 208 14.37 7.24 9.62
N ASN A 209 13.39 6.36 9.76
CA ASN A 209 13.52 5.11 10.55
C ASN A 209 14.10 3.92 9.75
N GLY A 210 14.32 4.07 8.44
CA GLY A 210 15.01 3.07 7.63
C GLY A 210 16.51 3.00 7.95
N SER A 211 17.10 1.83 7.74
CA SER A 211 18.54 1.63 7.90
C SER A 211 19.31 2.18 6.70
N TRP A 212 20.29 3.03 6.95
CA TRP A 212 21.17 3.58 5.91
C TRP A 212 22.00 2.53 5.17
N SER A 213 22.22 1.35 5.78
CA SER A 213 22.94 0.25 5.12
C SER A 213 22.04 -0.61 4.23
N PHE A 214 20.71 -0.50 4.35
CA PHE A 214 19.77 -1.36 3.64
C PHE A 214 19.88 -1.28 2.12
N PRO A 215 20.07 -0.11 1.47
CA PRO A 215 20.21 -0.03 0.02
C PRO A 215 21.34 -0.92 -0.53
N ARG A 216 22.43 -1.12 0.23
CA ARG A 216 23.55 -1.99 -0.17
C ARG A 216 23.20 -3.48 -0.20
N SER A 217 22.08 -3.85 0.43
CA SER A 217 21.61 -5.25 0.46
C SER A 217 20.69 -5.59 -0.72
N ILE A 218 20.13 -4.58 -1.40
CA ILE A 218 19.12 -4.75 -2.45
C ILE A 218 19.56 -4.19 -3.81
N LEU A 219 20.40 -3.16 -3.82
CA LEU A 219 20.93 -2.55 -5.04
C LEU A 219 22.29 -3.18 -5.40
N LEU A 220 22.53 -3.29 -6.71
CA LEU A 220 23.85 -3.58 -7.25
C LEU A 220 24.84 -2.46 -6.85
N PRO A 221 26.14 -2.77 -6.70
CA PRO A 221 27.16 -1.75 -6.49
C PRO A 221 27.17 -0.70 -7.61
N GLU A 222 27.60 0.52 -7.29
CA GLU A 222 27.89 1.53 -8.31
C GLU A 222 29.04 1.06 -9.20
N ALA A 223 28.89 1.30 -10.51
CA ALA A 223 29.90 0.99 -11.52
C ALA A 223 31.03 2.02 -11.52
#